data_AF-A0A4Q3J6X4-F1
#
_entry.id   AF-A0A4Q3J6X4-F1
#
_cell.length_a   1.000
_cell.length_b   1.000
_cell.length_c   1.000
_cell.angle_alpha   90.00
_cell.angle_beta   90.00
_cell.angle_gamma   90.00
#
_symmetry.space_group_name_H-M   'P 1'
#
loop_
_entity.id
_entity.type
_entity.pdbx_description
1 polymer ?
#
loop_
_entity_poly.entity_id
_entity_poly.type
_entity_poly.pdbx_seq_one_letter_code
_entity_poly.pdbx_strand_id
1 'polypeptide(L)'
;MDYTSPDDLAPLCRAMREARPLVLLFDYDGTLVPHAATPELAQPDPALLALLDRISQRPHTHVHVVSGRDSLVLEDWFGRLPIGLHAEHGATSRRGGDWTYHVATPGDWRPAAMAILQEFTAATPGSLIEEKPLGMAWHYRLAEADHGVAQADQLRHRLTSALALAPVEVRRWRSWSACATPWSASARR
;
A
#
# COMPACT_ATOMS: atom_id res chain seq x y z
N MET A 1 -5.98 -26.54 -3.47
CA MET A 1 -6.70 -25.33 -3.87
C MET A 1 -7.24 -25.62 -5.25
N ASP A 2 -8.56 -25.75 -5.37
CA ASP A 2 -9.21 -25.90 -6.67
C ASP A 2 -9.11 -24.56 -7.39
N TYR A 3 -8.26 -24.53 -8.42
CA TYR A 3 -8.22 -23.40 -9.34
C TYR A 3 -9.44 -23.49 -10.27
N THR A 4 -10.00 -22.34 -10.62
CA THR A 4 -11.06 -22.21 -11.63
C THR A 4 -10.60 -22.91 -12.92
N SER A 5 -11.31 -23.95 -13.33
CA SER A 5 -11.05 -24.63 -14.59
C SER A 5 -11.64 -23.83 -15.76
N PRO A 6 -11.20 -24.06 -17.01
CA PRO A 6 -11.82 -23.43 -18.18
C PRO A 6 -13.35 -23.64 -18.24
N ASP A 7 -13.84 -24.77 -17.72
CA ASP A 7 -15.27 -25.10 -17.71
C ASP A 7 -16.07 -24.24 -16.73
N ASP A 8 -15.44 -23.72 -15.68
CA ASP A 8 -16.05 -22.81 -14.70
C ASP A 8 -16.21 -21.38 -15.22
N LEU A 9 -15.50 -21.02 -16.30
CA LEU A 9 -15.51 -19.66 -16.84
C LEU A 9 -16.83 -19.31 -17.53
N ALA A 10 -17.46 -20.26 -18.23
CA ALA A 10 -18.70 -19.99 -18.96
C ALA A 10 -19.88 -19.67 -18.03
N PRO A 11 -20.12 -20.43 -16.94
CA PRO A 11 -21.10 -20.07 -15.91
C PRO A 11 -20.77 -18.74 -15.23
N LEU A 12 -19.51 -18.50 -14.86
CA LEU A 12 -19.08 -17.25 -14.22
C LEU A 12 -19.33 -16.04 -15.13
N CYS A 13 -18.95 -16.12 -16.40
CA CYS A 13 -19.19 -15.08 -17.39
C CYS A 13 -20.68 -14.78 -17.56
N ARG A 14 -21.55 -15.79 -17.46
CA ARG A 14 -23.00 -15.60 -17.50
C ARG A 14 -23.47 -14.82 -16.27
N ALA A 15 -23.08 -15.28 -15.07
CA ALA A 15 -23.42 -14.61 -13.81
C ALA A 15 -22.96 -13.14 -13.80
N MET A 16 -21.73 -12.87 -14.27
CA MET A 16 -21.20 -11.49 -14.37
C MET A 16 -22.01 -10.62 -15.34
N ARG A 17 -22.50 -11.17 -16.46
CA ARG A 17 -23.32 -10.41 -17.43
C ARG A 17 -24.70 -10.06 -16.87
N GLU A 18 -25.26 -10.92 -16.03
CA GLU A 18 -26.59 -10.77 -15.42
C GLU A 18 -26.56 -9.88 -14.16
N ALA A 19 -25.42 -9.80 -13.46
CA ALA A 19 -25.26 -9.00 -12.25
C ALA A 19 -25.53 -7.50 -12.47
N ARG A 20 -26.31 -6.89 -11.56
CA ARG A 20 -26.65 -5.46 -11.53
C ARG A 20 -26.77 -4.98 -10.06
N PRO A 21 -25.82 -4.19 -9.54
CA PRO A 21 -24.55 -3.79 -10.14
C PRO A 21 -23.54 -4.95 -10.17
N LEU A 22 -22.62 -4.92 -11.13
CA LEU A 22 -21.41 -5.74 -11.12
C LEU A 22 -20.26 -4.91 -10.53
N VAL A 23 -19.62 -5.41 -9.48
CA VAL A 23 -18.41 -4.81 -8.93
C VAL A 23 -17.25 -5.78 -9.13
N LEU A 24 -16.20 -5.31 -9.78
CA LEU A 24 -14.99 -6.06 -10.04
C LEU A 24 -13.85 -5.45 -9.23
N LEU A 25 -13.25 -6.24 -8.36
CA LEU A 25 -12.09 -5.86 -7.58
C LEU A 25 -10.90 -6.71 -8.03
N PHE A 26 -9.90 -6.06 -8.60
CA PHE A 26 -8.68 -6.71 -9.05
C PHE A 26 -7.55 -6.35 -8.11
N ASP A 27 -6.91 -7.37 -7.55
CA ASP A 27 -5.54 -7.22 -7.06
C ASP A 27 -4.60 -6.92 -8.25
N TYR A 28 -3.49 -6.23 -8.01
CA TYR A 28 -2.57 -5.84 -9.08
C TYR A 28 -1.36 -6.77 -9.18
N ASP A 29 -0.47 -6.72 -8.18
CA ASP A 29 0.83 -7.40 -8.21
C ASP A 29 0.67 -8.91 -8.02
N GLY A 30 1.02 -9.68 -9.03
CA GLY A 30 0.83 -11.14 -9.06
C GLY A 30 -0.53 -11.59 -9.61
N THR A 31 -1.42 -10.63 -9.94
CA THR A 31 -2.75 -10.91 -10.49
C THR A 31 -2.91 -10.34 -11.90
N LEU A 32 -2.89 -9.02 -12.06
CA LEU A 32 -3.00 -8.37 -13.38
C LEU A 32 -1.66 -8.31 -14.10
N VAL A 33 -0.57 -8.23 -13.34
CA VAL A 33 0.81 -8.22 -13.84
C VAL A 33 1.63 -9.17 -12.94
N PRO A 34 2.57 -9.96 -13.50
CA PRO A 34 3.44 -10.81 -12.69
C PRO A 34 4.24 -10.01 -11.65
N HIS A 35 4.62 -10.66 -10.54
CA HIS A 35 5.54 -10.03 -9.59
C HIS A 35 6.85 -9.67 -10.30
N ALA A 36 7.28 -8.42 -10.14
CA ALA A 36 8.53 -7.92 -10.70
C ALA A 36 9.54 -7.60 -9.60
N ALA A 37 10.82 -7.72 -9.93
CA ALA A 37 11.91 -7.43 -8.99
C ALA A 37 12.04 -5.94 -8.66
N THR A 38 11.57 -5.06 -9.54
CA THR A 38 11.53 -3.60 -9.31
C THR A 38 10.17 -3.01 -9.70
N PRO A 39 9.76 -1.88 -9.11
CA PRO A 39 8.47 -1.25 -9.39
C PRO A 39 8.24 -0.88 -10.86
N GLU A 40 9.30 -0.47 -11.57
CA GLU A 40 9.26 -0.01 -12.97
C GLU A 40 8.96 -1.14 -13.95
N LEU A 41 9.39 -2.36 -13.61
CA LEU A 41 9.15 -3.56 -14.41
C LEU A 41 7.72 -4.10 -14.27
N ALA A 42 6.93 -3.54 -13.36
CA ALA A 42 5.55 -3.92 -13.10
C ALA A 42 4.53 -2.91 -13.64
N GLN A 43 4.91 -2.03 -14.57
CA GLN A 43 3.98 -1.09 -15.20
C GLN A 43 2.92 -1.85 -16.03
N PRO A 44 1.64 -1.41 -16.04
CA PRO A 44 0.62 -2.05 -16.87
C PRO A 44 0.94 -1.83 -18.34
N ASP A 45 0.77 -2.88 -19.15
CA ASP A 45 0.92 -2.75 -20.59
C ASP A 45 -0.31 -2.05 -21.23
N PRO A 46 -0.20 -1.57 -22.48
CA PRO A 46 -1.32 -0.92 -23.16
C PRO A 46 -2.56 -1.80 -23.33
N ALA A 47 -2.39 -3.13 -23.41
CA ALA A 47 -3.49 -4.06 -23.60
C ALA A 47 -4.33 -4.20 -22.32
N LEU A 48 -3.68 -4.24 -21.16
CA LEU A 48 -4.32 -4.24 -19.85
C LEU A 48 -5.07 -2.92 -19.61
N LEU A 49 -4.45 -1.77 -19.90
CA LEU A 49 -5.12 -0.47 -19.77
C LEU A 49 -6.38 -0.38 -20.65
N ALA A 50 -6.27 -0.80 -21.92
CA ALA A 50 -7.41 -0.85 -22.83
C ALA A 50 -8.49 -1.85 -22.37
N LEU A 51 -8.10 -2.98 -21.79
CA LEU A 51 -9.04 -3.96 -21.24
C LEU A 51 -9.83 -3.37 -20.07
N LEU A 52 -9.15 -2.77 -19.09
CA LEU A 52 -9.79 -2.16 -17.93
C LEU A 52 -10.72 -1.02 -18.33
N ASP A 53 -10.29 -0.16 -19.27
CA ASP A 53 -11.15 0.90 -19.82
C ASP A 53 -12.43 0.32 -20.41
N ARG A 54 -12.34 -0.62 -21.36
CA ARG A 54 -13.53 -1.23 -21.98
C ARG A 54 -14.48 -1.89 -20.98
N ILE A 55 -13.96 -2.54 -19.95
CA ILE A 55 -14.80 -3.17 -18.91
C ILE A 55 -15.49 -2.08 -18.08
N SER A 56 -14.79 -1.01 -17.73
CA SER A 56 -15.33 0.11 -16.94
C SER A 56 -16.44 0.88 -17.66
N GLN A 57 -16.43 0.91 -18.99
CA GLN A 57 -17.48 1.56 -19.81
C GLN A 57 -18.79 0.74 -19.88
N ARG A 58 -18.84 -0.48 -19.33
CA ARG A 58 -20.05 -1.30 -19.36
C ARG A 58 -21.09 -0.75 -18.38
N PRO A 59 -22.38 -0.67 -18.76
CA PRO A 59 -23.44 -0.23 -17.85
C PRO A 59 -23.47 -1.04 -16.56
N HIS A 60 -23.71 -0.35 -15.44
CA HIS A 60 -23.80 -0.95 -14.10
C HIS A 60 -22.57 -1.78 -13.69
N THR A 61 -21.40 -1.47 -14.25
CA THR A 61 -20.13 -2.14 -13.93
C THR A 61 -19.19 -1.16 -13.25
N HIS A 62 -18.69 -1.52 -12.08
CA HIS A 62 -17.71 -0.74 -11.33
C HIS A 62 -16.42 -1.53 -11.24
N VAL A 63 -15.34 -0.99 -11.81
CA VAL A 63 -14.01 -1.61 -11.80
C VAL A 63 -13.16 -0.93 -10.75
N HIS A 64 -12.49 -1.74 -9.94
CA HIS A 64 -11.58 -1.31 -8.90
C HIS A 64 -10.25 -2.05 -9.00
N VAL A 65 -9.14 -1.32 -8.86
CA VAL A 65 -7.81 -1.89 -8.68
C VAL A 65 -7.39 -1.68 -7.22
N VAL A 66 -7.00 -2.75 -6.56
CA VAL A 66 -6.46 -2.78 -5.20
C VAL A 66 -5.00 -3.19 -5.30
N SER A 67 -4.11 -2.41 -4.71
CA SER A 67 -2.67 -2.72 -4.70
C SER A 67 -2.03 -2.26 -3.39
N GLY A 68 -0.91 -2.90 -3.04
CA GLY A 68 -0.02 -2.43 -1.99
C GLY A 68 0.83 -1.23 -2.39
N ARG A 69 0.78 -0.79 -3.65
CA ARG A 69 1.54 0.34 -4.18
C ARG A 69 1.04 1.68 -3.65
N ASP A 70 1.92 2.67 -3.73
CA ASP A 70 1.63 4.07 -3.38
C ASP A 70 0.58 4.69 -4.31
N SER A 71 -0.23 5.60 -3.76
CA SER A 71 -1.28 6.32 -4.49
C SER A 71 -0.78 7.06 -5.72
N LEU A 72 0.41 7.68 -5.67
CA LEU A 72 1.00 8.41 -6.80
C LEU A 72 1.35 7.47 -7.96
N VAL A 73 1.83 6.26 -7.65
CA VAL A 73 2.12 5.24 -8.67
C VAL A 73 0.85 4.77 -9.34
N LEU A 74 -0.20 4.48 -8.56
CA LEU A 74 -1.49 4.09 -9.14
C LEU A 74 -2.13 5.23 -9.93
N GLU A 75 -1.97 6.48 -9.49
CA GLU A 75 -2.46 7.64 -10.21
C GLU A 75 -1.73 7.84 -11.54
N ASP A 76 -0.41 7.69 -11.57
CA ASP A 76 0.37 7.76 -12.81
C ASP A 76 -0.07 6.69 -13.82
N TRP A 77 -0.31 5.46 -13.35
CA TRP A 77 -0.63 4.33 -14.21
C TRP A 77 -2.09 4.28 -14.67
N PHE A 78 -3.02 4.59 -13.77
CA PHE A 78 -4.45 4.37 -13.98
C PHE A 78 -5.31 5.61 -13.78
N GLY A 79 -4.75 6.75 -13.40
CA GLY A 79 -5.47 7.99 -13.06
C GLY A 79 -6.44 8.45 -14.14
N ARG A 80 -6.08 8.19 -15.40
CA ARG A 80 -6.87 8.54 -16.59
C ARG A 80 -8.08 7.63 -16.84
N LEU A 81 -8.14 6.45 -16.20
CA LEU A 81 -9.23 5.50 -16.37
C LEU A 81 -10.37 5.82 -15.40
N PRO A 82 -11.63 5.59 -15.79
CA PRO A 82 -12.80 5.81 -14.92
C PRO A 82 -13.01 4.61 -13.98
N ILE A 83 -11.96 4.24 -13.25
CA ILE A 83 -11.94 3.12 -12.30
C ILE A 83 -11.63 3.62 -10.89
N GLY A 84 -12.05 2.86 -9.87
CA GLY A 84 -11.64 3.15 -8.51
C GLY A 84 -10.25 2.58 -8.22
N LEU A 85 -9.41 3.36 -7.53
CA LEU A 85 -8.06 2.97 -7.16
C LEU A 85 -7.96 2.87 -5.64
N HIS A 86 -7.34 1.81 -5.14
CA HIS A 86 -7.12 1.57 -3.72
C HIS A 86 -5.64 1.26 -3.51
N ALA A 87 -4.92 2.22 -2.97
CA ALA A 87 -3.50 2.17 -2.69
C ALA A 87 -3.24 1.64 -1.28
N GLU A 88 -2.00 1.21 -1.04
CA GLU A 88 -1.51 0.83 0.29
C GLU A 88 -2.45 -0.20 0.97
N HIS A 89 -2.92 -1.19 0.21
CA HIS A 89 -3.87 -2.22 0.68
C HIS A 89 -5.23 -1.67 1.12
N GLY A 90 -5.71 -0.60 0.47
CA GLY A 90 -7.01 0.01 0.74
C GLY A 90 -7.00 1.10 1.80
N ALA A 91 -5.82 1.45 2.31
CA ALA A 91 -5.65 2.49 3.29
C ALA A 91 -5.89 3.91 2.70
N THR A 92 -5.69 4.06 1.40
CA THR A 92 -6.04 5.26 0.63
C THR A 92 -6.84 4.84 -0.61
N SER A 93 -7.92 5.54 -0.96
CA SER A 93 -8.68 5.26 -2.18
C SER A 93 -9.13 6.50 -2.94
N ARG A 94 -9.25 6.36 -4.25
CA ARG A 94 -9.93 7.31 -5.15
C ARG A 94 -11.09 6.59 -5.83
N ARG A 95 -12.31 7.10 -5.70
CA ARG A 95 -13.53 6.53 -6.33
C ARG A 95 -14.20 7.57 -7.23
N GLY A 96 -13.41 8.11 -8.16
CA GLY A 96 -13.71 9.37 -8.84
C GLY A 96 -13.40 10.57 -7.95
N GLY A 97 -12.93 11.67 -8.55
CA GLY A 97 -12.48 12.85 -7.79
C GLY A 97 -11.15 12.63 -7.06
N ASP A 98 -11.02 13.19 -5.87
CA ASP A 98 -9.77 13.22 -5.10
C ASP A 98 -9.51 11.94 -4.30
N TRP A 99 -8.25 11.72 -3.92
CA TRP A 99 -7.85 10.66 -3.02
C TRP A 99 -8.36 10.90 -1.60
N THR A 100 -8.82 9.84 -0.96
CA THR A 100 -9.33 9.83 0.41
C THR A 100 -8.56 8.81 1.25
N TYR A 101 -8.12 9.22 2.43
CA TYR A 101 -7.46 8.35 3.39
C TYR A 101 -8.52 7.70 4.29
N HIS A 102 -8.55 6.36 4.32
CA HIS A 102 -9.54 5.57 5.09
C HIS A 102 -8.98 5.07 6.41
N VAL A 103 -7.71 5.33 6.66
CA VAL A 103 -7.11 5.07 7.95
C VAL A 103 -7.59 6.15 8.92
N ALA A 104 -8.60 5.81 9.71
CA ALA A 104 -8.75 6.46 11.00
C ALA A 104 -7.51 6.12 11.82
N THR A 105 -6.65 7.10 12.09
CA THR A 105 -5.69 7.00 13.19
C THR A 105 -6.37 7.56 14.43
N PRO A 106 -7.10 6.76 15.25
CA PRO A 106 -7.41 7.21 16.60
C PRO A 106 -6.11 7.51 17.33
N GLY A 107 -5.95 8.77 17.75
CA GLY A 107 -4.73 9.29 18.34
C GLY A 107 -3.70 9.72 17.29
N ASP A 108 -3.33 11.00 17.31
CA ASP A 108 -2.25 11.52 16.47
C ASP A 108 -0.90 11.05 17.02
N TRP A 109 -0.52 9.83 16.64
CA TRP A 109 0.75 9.20 17.03
C TRP A 109 1.96 9.84 16.32
N ARG A 110 1.71 10.60 15.24
CA ARG A 110 2.77 11.14 14.39
C ARG A 110 3.68 12.14 15.12
N PRO A 111 3.17 13.13 15.89
CA PRO A 111 4.03 14.00 16.68
C PRO A 111 4.95 13.24 17.64
N ALA A 112 4.43 12.22 18.32
CA ALA A 112 5.23 11.42 19.26
C ALA A 112 6.32 10.60 18.54
N ALA A 113 5.98 9.97 17.42
CA ALA A 113 6.95 9.25 16.59
C ALA A 113 8.01 10.20 16.00
N MET A 114 7.59 11.35 15.47
CA MET A 114 8.47 12.35 14.86
C MET A 114 9.49 12.89 15.86
N ALA A 115 9.06 13.22 17.09
CA ALA A 115 9.98 13.68 18.13
C ALA A 115 11.10 12.66 18.45
N ILE A 116 10.73 11.38 18.55
CA ILE A 116 11.70 10.30 18.75
C ILE A 116 12.62 10.17 17.53
N LEU A 117 12.06 10.16 16.32
CA LEU A 117 12.84 10.06 15.08
C LEU A 117 13.86 11.20 14.93
N GLN A 118 13.47 12.42 15.26
CA GLN A 118 14.35 13.59 15.20
C GLN A 118 15.54 13.48 16.17
N GLU A 119 15.31 12.97 17.38
CA GLU A 119 16.38 12.73 18.35
C GLU A 119 17.41 11.74 17.82
N PHE A 120 16.97 10.59 17.30
CA PHE A 120 17.87 9.58 16.75
C PHE A 120 18.57 10.07 15.48
N THR A 121 17.90 10.90 14.68
CA THR A 121 18.50 11.49 13.48
C THR A 121 19.62 12.46 13.84
N ALA A 122 19.41 13.30 14.86
CA ALA A 122 20.45 14.20 15.37
C ALA A 122 21.66 13.46 15.95
N ALA A 123 21.43 12.30 16.59
CA ALA A 123 22.48 11.47 17.19
C ALA A 123 23.21 10.54 16.20
N THR A 124 22.74 10.46 14.95
CA THR A 124 23.24 9.50 13.96
C THR A 124 23.57 10.21 12.64
N PRO A 125 24.79 10.74 12.49
CA PRO A 125 25.22 11.33 11.22
C PRO A 125 25.05 10.35 10.05
N GLY A 126 24.52 10.83 8.92
CA GLY A 126 24.20 9.98 7.76
C GLY A 126 22.85 9.28 7.84
N SER A 127 22.06 9.50 8.89
CA SER A 127 20.67 9.08 8.93
C SER A 127 19.71 10.14 8.39
N LEU A 128 18.50 9.72 7.99
CA LEU A 128 17.44 10.61 7.50
C LEU A 128 16.05 10.09 7.85
N ILE A 129 15.11 11.02 7.95
CA ILE A 129 13.68 10.73 8.11
C ILE A 129 13.00 10.88 6.76
N GLU A 130 12.15 9.93 6.40
CA GLU A 130 11.24 10.00 5.26
C GLU A 130 9.81 9.93 5.77
N GLU A 131 9.04 11.00 5.53
CA GLU A 131 7.62 11.04 5.83
C GLU A 131 6.82 10.42 4.68
N LYS A 132 5.89 9.53 5.03
CA LYS A 132 4.98 8.88 4.10
C LYS A 132 3.53 9.24 4.43
N PRO A 133 2.62 9.21 3.45
CA PRO A 133 1.21 9.52 3.67
C PRO A 133 0.58 8.73 4.81
N LEU A 134 0.99 7.47 5.02
CA LEU A 134 0.49 6.61 6.10
C LEU A 134 1.55 6.15 7.09
N GLY A 135 2.76 6.70 7.04
CA GLY A 135 3.84 6.24 7.90
C GLY A 135 5.01 7.19 7.99
N MET A 136 6.06 6.73 8.67
CA MET A 136 7.38 7.34 8.65
C MET A 136 8.41 6.25 8.51
N ALA A 137 9.57 6.60 7.98
CA ALA A 137 10.72 5.73 7.84
C ALA A 137 11.98 6.44 8.33
N TRP A 138 12.85 5.70 9.01
CA TRP A 138 14.18 6.17 9.37
C TRP A 138 15.24 5.35 8.67
N HIS A 139 16.11 6.02 7.93
CA HIS A 139 17.20 5.39 7.19
C HIS A 139 18.51 5.68 7.88
N TYR A 140 19.39 4.68 7.91
CA TYR A 140 20.73 4.79 8.49
C TYR A 140 21.80 4.18 7.58
N ARG A 141 21.47 3.94 6.30
CA ARG A 141 22.38 3.27 5.35
C ARG A 141 23.66 4.08 5.09
N LEU A 142 23.59 5.40 5.22
CA LEU A 142 24.75 6.28 5.05
C LEU A 142 25.42 6.63 6.39
N ALA A 143 24.91 6.10 7.51
CA ALA A 143 25.58 6.19 8.79
C ALA A 143 26.73 5.16 8.86
N GLU A 144 27.60 5.33 9.85
CA GLU A 144 28.57 4.29 10.22
C GLU A 144 27.80 2.99 10.54
N ALA A 145 28.29 1.85 10.03
CA ALA A 145 27.52 0.62 9.94
C ALA A 145 27.13 0.05 11.31
N ASP A 146 28.08 -0.04 12.24
CA ASP A 146 27.86 -0.62 13.56
C ASP A 146 27.00 0.32 14.43
N HIS A 147 27.32 1.62 14.40
CA HIS A 147 26.55 2.66 15.09
C HIS A 147 25.12 2.74 14.55
N GLY A 148 24.93 2.75 13.24
CA GLY A 148 23.62 2.80 12.60
C GLY A 148 22.73 1.61 12.96
N VAL A 149 23.31 0.40 13.00
CA VAL A 149 22.61 -0.81 13.45
C VAL A 149 22.23 -0.72 14.93
N ALA A 150 23.14 -0.27 15.80
CA ALA A 150 22.86 -0.12 17.22
C ALA A 150 21.75 0.92 17.48
N GLN A 151 21.80 2.07 16.80
CA GLN A 151 20.79 3.12 16.87
C GLN A 151 19.44 2.64 16.34
N ALA A 152 19.42 1.87 15.26
CA ALA A 152 18.21 1.25 14.72
C ALA A 152 17.49 0.37 15.75
N ASP A 153 18.24 -0.46 16.48
CA ASP A 153 17.67 -1.34 17.50
C ASP A 153 17.14 -0.57 18.71
N GLN A 154 17.87 0.45 19.17
CA GLN A 154 17.40 1.32 20.25
C GLN A 154 16.14 2.11 19.84
N LEU A 155 16.14 2.67 18.63
CA LEU A 155 15.01 3.40 18.07
C LEU A 155 13.77 2.53 18.01
N ARG A 156 13.90 1.28 17.54
CA ARG A 156 12.79 0.33 17.49
C ARG A 156 12.17 0.12 18.87
N HIS A 157 12.97 -0.15 19.90
CA HIS A 157 12.46 -0.35 21.25
C HIS A 157 11.73 0.90 21.77
N ARG A 158 12.30 2.08 21.53
CA ARG A 158 11.70 3.35 22.00
C ARG A 158 10.38 3.66 21.30
N LEU A 159 10.30 3.46 19.99
CA LEU A 159 9.06 3.62 19.23
C LEU A 159 8.01 2.58 19.64
N THR A 160 8.38 1.30 19.79
CA THR A 160 7.45 0.26 20.24
C THR A 160 6.87 0.57 21.62
N SER A 161 7.69 1.08 22.54
CA SER A 161 7.21 1.46 23.87
C SER A 161 6.33 2.71 23.84
N ALA A 162 6.72 3.76 23.09
CA ALA A 162 5.99 5.02 23.05
C ALA A 162 4.66 4.92 22.31
N LEU A 163 4.58 4.02 21.32
CA LEU A 163 3.42 3.84 20.44
C LEU A 163 2.61 2.58 20.79
N ALA A 164 2.80 2.00 21.98
CA ALA A 164 2.20 0.73 22.37
C ALA A 164 0.65 0.71 22.31
N LEU A 165 0.01 1.86 22.50
CA LEU A 165 -1.45 2.02 22.43
C LEU A 165 -1.93 2.63 21.11
N ALA A 166 -1.02 3.02 20.22
CA ALA A 166 -1.35 3.58 18.94
C ALA A 166 -1.67 2.46 17.94
N PRO A 167 -2.54 2.71 16.94
CA PRO A 167 -2.92 1.73 15.93
C PRO A 167 -1.83 1.54 14.86
N VAL A 168 -0.55 1.48 15.26
CA VAL A 168 0.60 1.40 14.36
C VAL A 168 1.49 0.24 14.71
N GLU A 169 2.08 -0.37 13.69
CA GLU A 169 3.09 -1.41 13.86
C GLU A 169 4.48 -0.84 13.60
N VAL A 170 5.48 -1.17 14.43
CA VAL A 170 6.88 -0.75 14.23
C VAL A 170 7.68 -1.90 13.62
N ARG A 171 8.11 -1.77 12.36
CA ARG A 171 8.86 -2.82 11.64
C ARG A 171 10.31 -2.45 11.34
N ARG A 172 11.25 -3.39 11.49
CA ARG A 172 12.61 -3.30 10.93
C ARG A 172 12.63 -3.99 9.57
N TRP A 173 12.95 -3.25 8.51
CA TRP A 173 13.19 -3.82 7.18
C TRP A 173 14.70 -3.88 6.93
N ARG A 174 15.15 -4.73 6.01
CA ARG A 174 16.58 -5.08 5.79
C ARG A 174 17.53 -3.89 5.45
N SER A 175 17.04 -2.66 5.48
CA SER A 175 17.84 -1.42 5.44
C SER A 175 17.10 -0.18 6.03
N TRP A 176 16.04 -0.39 6.81
CA TRP A 176 15.14 0.66 7.30
C TRP A 176 14.73 0.35 8.75
N SER A 177 14.77 1.35 9.64
CA SER A 177 14.30 1.18 11.02
C SER A 177 12.94 1.85 11.15
N ALA A 178 11.96 1.06 11.58
CA ALA A 178 10.61 1.51 11.91
C ALA A 178 9.84 2.13 10.74
N CYS A 179 9.09 1.29 10.04
CA CYS A 179 7.87 1.77 9.41
C CYS A 179 6.76 1.70 10.45
N ALA A 180 6.16 2.84 10.80
CA ALA A 180 4.90 2.90 11.57
C ALA A 180 3.74 2.91 10.57
N THR A 181 3.21 1.73 10.24
CA THR A 181 2.05 1.62 9.35
C THR A 181 0.79 1.38 10.15
N PRO A 182 -0.34 1.99 9.78
CA PRO A 182 -1.61 1.67 10.39
C PRO A 182 -1.94 0.19 10.21
N TRP A 183 -2.43 -0.41 11.28
CA TRP A 183 -2.81 -1.82 11.28
C TRP A 183 -4.08 -2.04 10.45
N SER A 184 -4.01 -2.83 9.38
CA SER A 184 -5.20 -3.38 8.71
C SER A 184 -5.67 -4.62 9.46
N ALA A 185 -6.71 -4.49 10.29
CA ALA A 185 -7.37 -5.63 10.92
C ALA A 185 -8.19 -6.41 9.88
N SER A 186 -7.54 -7.23 9.05
CA SER A 186 -8.23 -8.18 8.15
C SER A 186 -7.43 -9.47 7.95
N ALA A 187 -7.06 -10.13 9.05
CA ALA A 187 -6.67 -11.54 9.03
C ALA A 187 -6.64 -12.09 10.47
N ARG A 188 -7.82 -12.45 10.98
CA ARG A 188 -8.03 -13.49 12.01
C ARG A 188 -9.55 -13.67 12.15
N ARG A 189 -10.07 -14.65 11.42
CA ARG A 189 -11.23 -15.40 11.90
C ARG A 189 -10.74 -16.32 13.02
#